data_AF-A0A433ML81-F1
#
_entry.id   AF-A0A433ML81-F1
#
_cell.length_a   1.000
_cell.length_b   1.000
_cell.length_c   1.000
_cell.angle_alpha   90.00
_cell.angle_beta   90.00
_cell.angle_gamma   90.00
#
_symmetry.space_group_name_H-M   'P 1'
#
loop_
_entity.id
_entity.type
_entity.pdbx_description
1 polymer ?
#
loop_
_entity_poly.entity_id
_entity_poly.type
_entity_poly.pdbx_seq_one_letter_code
_entity_poly.pdbx_strand_id
1 'polypeptide(L)'
;MTNQKPTTYVADRVGDLVIAKDPDAVLDYPFDWTAWLALNGDDQIASAEFVVDPSLTIVDQAFDATSATVWLSGGTKPATGPNKLRVTCRITTNNTPPRIDDRSVFLKILER
;
A
#
# COMPACT_ATOMS: atom_id res chain seq x y z
N MET A 1 18.53 -4.97 -8.87
CA MET A 1 18.38 -4.47 -7.49
C MET A 1 17.22 -5.23 -6.90
N THR A 2 17.43 -5.93 -5.78
CA THR A 2 16.40 -6.79 -5.17
C THR A 2 15.49 -5.90 -4.34
N ASN A 3 14.30 -5.57 -4.86
CA ASN A 3 13.32 -4.79 -4.11
C ASN A 3 12.88 -5.59 -2.87
N GLN A 4 13.03 -4.98 -1.71
CA GLN A 4 12.81 -5.63 -0.42
C GLN A 4 11.34 -5.48 -0.01
N LYS A 5 10.61 -6.60 -0.12
CA LYS A 5 9.21 -6.70 0.32
C LYS A 5 9.12 -6.56 1.85
N PRO A 6 8.37 -5.57 2.39
CA PRO A 6 8.00 -5.55 3.78
C PRO A 6 7.04 -6.72 4.03
N THR A 7 7.53 -7.72 4.75
CA THR A 7 6.88 -9.04 4.85
C THR A 7 6.13 -9.25 6.16
N THR A 8 6.00 -8.24 7.03
CA THR A 8 5.39 -8.45 8.36
C THR A 8 4.61 -7.23 8.85
N TYR A 9 3.30 -7.43 9.04
CA TYR A 9 2.47 -6.54 9.85
C TYR A 9 2.82 -6.72 11.33
N VAL A 10 2.94 -5.63 12.06
CA VAL A 10 3.13 -5.61 13.51
C VAL A 10 1.98 -4.85 14.16
N ALA A 11 1.50 -5.30 15.31
CA ALA A 11 0.56 -4.51 16.09
C ALA A 11 1.27 -3.29 16.68
N ASP A 12 0.66 -2.12 16.58
CA ASP A 12 1.12 -0.92 17.22
C ASP A 12 0.70 -0.88 18.71
N ARG A 13 1.03 0.19 19.44
CA ARG A 13 0.74 0.29 20.88
C ARG A 13 -0.76 0.32 21.20
N VAL A 14 -1.61 0.60 20.22
CA VAL A 14 -3.06 0.69 20.35
C VAL A 14 -3.75 -0.55 19.78
N GLY A 15 -2.99 -1.45 19.14
CA GLY A 15 -3.48 -2.72 18.58
C GLY A 15 -3.72 -2.70 17.06
N ASP A 16 -3.50 -1.58 16.38
CA ASP A 16 -3.67 -1.54 14.92
C ASP A 16 -2.48 -2.18 14.21
N LEU A 17 -2.75 -2.84 13.09
CA LEU A 17 -1.72 -3.44 12.25
C LEU A 17 -1.00 -2.36 11.44
N VAL A 18 0.33 -2.31 11.56
CA VAL A 18 1.21 -1.39 10.84
C VAL A 18 2.37 -2.15 10.22
N ILE A 19 2.97 -1.57 9.19
CA ILE A 19 4.21 -2.07 8.58
C ILE A 19 5.33 -1.12 8.98
N ALA A 20 6.39 -1.64 9.58
CA ALA A 20 7.53 -0.82 9.95
C ALA A 20 8.33 -0.39 8.71
N LYS A 21 8.57 0.91 8.58
CA LYS A 21 9.32 1.50 7.48
C LYS A 21 10.44 2.39 8.03
N ASP A 22 11.62 2.22 7.45
CA ASP A 22 12.72 3.18 7.60
C ASP A 22 12.57 4.31 6.55
N PRO A 23 12.73 5.60 6.92
CA PRO A 23 12.67 6.73 5.99
C PRO A 23 13.64 6.63 4.81
N ASP A 24 14.85 6.13 5.03
CA ASP A 24 15.92 6.06 4.04
C ASP A 24 15.78 4.82 3.14
N ALA A 25 14.93 3.86 3.51
CA ALA A 25 14.66 2.68 2.71
C ALA A 25 13.69 2.97 1.55
N VAL A 26 13.94 2.36 0.38
CA VAL A 26 12.97 2.23 -0.71
C VAL A 26 12.40 0.82 -0.69
N LEU A 27 11.12 0.67 -0.35
CA LEU A 27 10.46 -0.64 -0.19
C LEU A 27 9.20 -0.73 -1.04
N ASP A 28 8.84 -1.95 -1.45
CA ASP A 28 7.68 -2.24 -2.30
C ASP A 28 6.48 -2.71 -1.49
N TYR A 29 5.34 -2.05 -1.64
CA TYR A 29 4.11 -2.34 -0.88
C TYR A 29 3.04 -2.90 -1.81
N PRO A 30 2.96 -4.23 -1.96
CA PRO A 30 1.94 -4.87 -2.79
C PRO A 30 0.59 -4.93 -2.09
N PHE A 31 -0.46 -4.65 -2.85
CA PHE A 31 -1.86 -4.88 -2.51
C PHE A 31 -2.37 -6.01 -3.39
N ASP A 32 -2.64 -7.15 -2.76
CA ASP A 32 -3.22 -8.32 -3.43
C ASP A 32 -4.75 -8.22 -3.44
N TRP A 33 -5.31 -8.27 -4.65
CA TRP A 33 -6.75 -8.21 -4.91
C TRP A 33 -7.33 -9.55 -5.36
N THR A 34 -6.50 -10.60 -5.50
CA THR A 34 -6.86 -11.90 -6.08
C THR A 34 -8.17 -12.45 -5.52
N ALA A 35 -8.29 -12.52 -4.18
CA ALA A 35 -9.48 -13.07 -3.53
C ALA A 35 -10.75 -12.27 -3.78
N TRP A 36 -10.64 -10.94 -3.93
CA TRP A 36 -11.80 -10.07 -4.16
C TRP A 36 -12.23 -10.02 -5.62
N LEU A 37 -11.26 -10.07 -6.54
CA LEU A 37 -11.51 -10.19 -7.97
C LEU A 37 -12.16 -11.54 -8.30
N ALA A 38 -11.70 -12.62 -7.67
CA ALA A 38 -12.25 -13.97 -7.84
C ALA A 38 -13.74 -14.08 -7.51
N LEU A 39 -14.30 -13.17 -6.70
CA LEU A 39 -15.74 -13.10 -6.43
C LEU A 39 -16.56 -12.88 -7.73
N ASN A 40 -15.94 -12.35 -8.78
CA ASN A 40 -16.55 -12.10 -10.09
C ASN A 40 -15.78 -12.78 -11.25
N GLY A 41 -15.20 -13.96 -11.02
CA GLY A 41 -14.64 -14.83 -12.07
C GLY A 41 -13.44 -14.24 -12.82
N ASP A 42 -13.72 -13.47 -13.87
CA ASP A 42 -12.74 -12.90 -14.81
C ASP A 42 -12.42 -11.41 -14.54
N ASP A 43 -12.82 -10.89 -13.37
CA ASP A 43 -12.56 -9.48 -13.04
C ASP A 43 -11.06 -9.24 -12.85
N GLN A 44 -10.57 -8.16 -13.44
CA GLN A 44 -9.16 -7.79 -13.39
C GLN A 44 -9.00 -6.30 -13.12
N ILE A 45 -7.87 -5.93 -12.54
CA ILE A 45 -7.49 -4.52 -12.38
C ILE A 45 -7.28 -3.91 -13.78
N ALA A 46 -8.04 -2.85 -14.07
CA ALA A 46 -7.89 -2.04 -15.28
C ALA A 46 -7.01 -0.81 -15.03
N SER A 47 -7.04 -0.26 -13.82
CA SER A 47 -6.16 0.81 -13.38
C SER A 47 -5.94 0.79 -11.86
N ALA A 48 -4.80 1.33 -11.42
CA ALA A 48 -4.47 1.52 -10.02
C ALA A 48 -3.93 2.93 -9.76
N GLU A 49 -4.36 3.53 -8.66
CA GLU A 49 -3.91 4.82 -8.15
C GLU A 49 -3.49 4.66 -6.68
N PHE A 50 -2.42 5.36 -6.28
CA PHE A 50 -1.95 5.38 -4.90
C PHE A 50 -2.07 6.77 -4.29
N VAL A 51 -2.78 6.85 -3.17
CA VAL A 51 -2.88 8.06 -2.34
C VAL A 51 -2.09 7.81 -1.07
N VAL A 52 -1.00 8.57 -0.89
CA VAL A 52 -0.08 8.41 0.23
C VAL A 52 -0.06 9.63 1.13
N ASP A 53 0.36 9.43 2.38
CA ASP A 53 0.68 10.53 3.28
C ASP A 53 1.69 11.50 2.61
N PRO A 54 1.53 12.84 2.74
CA PRO A 54 2.40 13.81 2.07
C PRO A 54 3.89 13.70 2.41
N SER A 55 4.25 13.08 3.52
CA SER A 55 5.66 12.87 3.88
C SER A 55 6.30 11.67 3.19
N LEU A 56 5.51 10.80 2.55
CA LEU A 56 5.98 9.69 1.74
C LEU A 56 6.17 10.13 0.29
N THR A 57 7.17 9.56 -0.38
CA THR A 57 7.42 9.77 -1.80
C THR A 57 7.16 8.48 -2.57
N ILE A 58 6.31 8.55 -3.60
CA ILE A 58 6.16 7.48 -4.59
C ILE A 58 7.37 7.52 -5.51
N VAL A 59 8.21 6.49 -5.43
CA VAL A 59 9.38 6.32 -6.30
C VAL A 59 8.94 5.69 -7.62
N ASP A 60 8.06 4.70 -7.56
CA ASP A 60 7.49 4.02 -8.70
C ASP A 60 6.17 3.34 -8.31
N GLN A 61 5.37 2.95 -9.30
CA GLN A 61 4.15 2.17 -9.10
C GLN A 61 3.83 1.31 -10.33
N ALA A 62 3.30 0.13 -10.09
CA ALA A 62 2.89 -0.79 -11.15
C ALA A 62 1.69 -1.62 -10.71
N PHE A 63 0.94 -2.16 -11.66
CA PHE A 63 -0.10 -3.14 -11.38
C PHE A 63 -0.11 -4.21 -12.48
N ASP A 64 -0.64 -5.38 -12.12
CA ASP A 64 -1.02 -6.44 -13.04
C ASP A 64 -2.51 -6.75 -12.86
N ALA A 65 -3.00 -7.85 -13.46
CA ALA A 65 -4.40 -8.22 -13.42
C ALA A 65 -4.98 -8.38 -12.01
N THR A 66 -4.14 -8.66 -11.00
CA THR A 66 -4.56 -9.09 -9.65
C THR A 66 -3.89 -8.36 -8.50
N SER A 67 -2.80 -7.65 -8.75
CA SER A 67 -2.02 -6.96 -7.73
C SER A 67 -1.62 -5.55 -8.18
N ALA A 68 -1.57 -4.62 -7.23
CA ALA A 68 -1.03 -3.29 -7.43
C ALA A 68 0.08 -3.03 -6.41
N THR A 69 1.24 -2.53 -6.84
CA THR A 69 2.42 -2.32 -6.00
C THR A 69 2.88 -0.88 -6.10
N VAL A 70 3.20 -0.27 -4.95
CA VAL A 70 3.83 1.05 -4.87
C VAL A 70 5.18 0.97 -4.19
N TRP A 71 6.18 1.63 -4.75
CA TRP A 71 7.51 1.77 -4.16
C TRP A 71 7.59 3.10 -3.43
N LEU A 72 7.89 3.06 -2.13
CA LEU A 72 7.89 4.24 -1.28
C LEU A 72 9.24 4.49 -0.60
N SER A 73 9.69 5.73 -0.66
CA SER A 73 10.77 6.30 0.14
C SER A 73 10.24 7.39 1.08
N GLY A 74 11.09 7.87 1.99
CA GLY A 74 10.76 8.97 2.90
C GLY A 74 9.79 8.56 4.00
N GLY A 75 8.99 9.51 4.47
CA GLY A 75 8.09 9.34 5.61
C GLY A 75 8.68 9.98 6.86
N THR A 76 7.93 10.92 7.43
CA THR A 76 8.32 11.60 8.66
C THR A 76 7.41 11.13 9.78
N LYS A 77 7.98 10.73 10.91
CA LYS A 77 7.19 10.41 12.11
C LYS A 77 6.35 11.64 12.49
N PRO A 78 5.01 11.52 12.62
CA PRO A 78 4.15 12.63 13.01
C PRO A 78 4.59 13.25 14.35
N ALA A 79 4.60 14.58 14.42
CA ALA A 79 4.94 15.32 15.64
C ALA A 79 3.86 15.17 16.73
N THR A 80 2.60 14.97 16.31
CA THR A 80 1.45 14.71 17.18
C THR A 80 0.64 13.54 16.63
N GLY A 81 -0.04 12.81 17.51
CA GLY A 81 -0.86 11.65 17.14
C GLY A 81 -0.08 10.34 16.97
N PRO A 82 -0.74 9.27 16.49
CA PRO A 82 -0.12 7.96 16.32
C PRO A 82 0.88 7.98 15.15
N ASN A 83 1.99 7.26 15.30
CA ASN A 83 3.00 7.07 14.24
C ASN A 83 2.48 6.06 13.20
N LYS A 84 1.57 6.53 12.34
CA LYS A 84 0.88 5.76 11.30
C LYS A 84 0.66 6.65 10.09
N LEU A 85 1.44 6.44 9.05
CA LEU A 85 1.23 7.08 7.75
C LEU A 85 0.36 6.17 6.89
N ARG A 86 -0.70 6.72 6.31
CA ARG A 86 -1.63 5.93 5.49
C ARG A 86 -1.12 5.82 4.05
N VAL A 87 -1.21 4.62 3.50
CA VAL A 87 -1.03 4.33 2.08
C VAL A 87 -2.31 3.68 1.60
N THR A 88 -2.99 4.33 0.65
CA THR A 88 -4.24 3.84 0.07
C THR A 88 -3.99 3.45 -1.38
N CYS A 89 -4.33 2.22 -1.73
CA CYS A 89 -4.42 1.73 -3.09
C CYS A 89 -5.89 1.76 -3.53
N ARG A 90 -6.16 2.52 -4.59
CA ARG A 90 -7.44 2.53 -5.30
C ARG A 90 -7.29 1.73 -6.57
N ILE A 91 -8.19 0.79 -6.82
CA ILE A 91 -8.26 0.11 -8.12
C ILE A 91 -9.59 0.40 -8.81
N THR A 92 -9.57 0.39 -10.14
CA THR A 92 -10.77 0.27 -10.97
C THR A 92 -10.66 -1.03 -11.76
N THR A 93 -11.74 -1.80 -11.83
CA THR A 93 -11.73 -3.08 -12.54
C THR A 93 -12.23 -2.98 -13.98
N ASN A 94 -11.99 -4.02 -14.78
CA ASN A 94 -12.41 -4.11 -16.18
C ASN A 94 -13.89 -4.51 -16.38
N ASN A 95 -14.64 -4.71 -15.30
CA ASN A 95 -16.08 -5.02 -15.35
C ASN A 95 -16.91 -3.90 -15.98
N THR A 96 -18.13 -4.25 -16.42
CA THR A 96 -19.12 -3.28 -16.90
C THR A 96 -20.43 -3.45 -16.12
N PRO A 97 -20.81 -2.51 -15.24
CA PRO A 97 -20.07 -1.29 -14.87
C PRO A 97 -18.78 -1.61 -14.08
N PRO A 98 -17.76 -0.74 -14.13
CA PRO A 98 -16.50 -0.97 -13.41
C PRO A 98 -16.72 -0.94 -11.91
N ARG A 99 -16.02 -1.81 -11.18
CA ARG A 99 -15.96 -1.76 -9.71
C ARG A 99 -14.78 -0.89 -9.29
N ILE A 100 -14.97 -0.08 -8.26
CA ILE A 100 -13.92 0.77 -7.66
C ILE A 100 -13.86 0.45 -6.18
N ASP A 101 -12.67 0.17 -5.66
CA ASP A 101 -12.44 -0.13 -4.24
C ASP A 101 -11.11 0.49 -3.78
N ASP A 102 -11.08 0.90 -2.51
CA ASP A 102 -9.96 1.53 -1.82
C ASP A 102 -9.54 0.66 -0.64
N ARG A 103 -8.27 0.23 -0.64
CA ARG A 103 -7.67 -0.47 0.51
C ARG A 103 -6.51 0.30 1.05
N SER A 104 -6.38 0.30 2.38
CA SER A 104 -5.33 1.05 3.05
C SER A 104 -4.49 0.16 3.95
N VAL A 105 -3.20 0.46 4.01
CA VAL A 105 -2.28 -0.03 5.05
C VAL A 105 -1.68 1.17 5.78
N PHE A 106 -1.19 0.93 6.99
CA PHE A 106 -0.51 1.95 7.78
C PHE A 106 0.98 1.63 7.91
N LEU A 107 1.82 2.62 7.65
CA LEU A 107 3.26 2.54 7.84
C LEU A 107 3.65 3.21 9.16
N LYS A 108 4.46 2.53 9.96
CA LYS A 108 5.05 3.07 11.18
C LYS A 108 6.50 3.41 10.93
N ILE A 109 6.84 4.68 11.04
CA ILE A 109 8.19 5.17 10.77
C ILE A 109 9.13 4.85 11.93
N LEU A 110 10.20 4.09 11.66
CA LEU A 110 11.22 3.69 12.62
C LEU A 110 12.58 3.78 11.95
N GLU A 111 13.54 4.47 12.58
CA GLU A 111 14.96 4.42 12.18
C GLU A 111 15.50 3.01 12.48
N ARG A 112 16.16 2.38 11.50
CA ARG A 112 16.62 0.98 11.55
C ARG A 112 18.04 0.81 11.07
#